data_AF-A0A1C7PIR0-F1
#
_entry.id   AF-A0A1C7PIR0-F1
#
_cell.length_a   1.000
_cell.length_b   1.000
_cell.length_c   1.000
_cell.angle_alpha   90.00
_cell.angle_beta   90.00
_cell.angle_gamma   90.00
#
_symmetry.space_group_name_H-M   'P 1'
#
loop_
_entity.id
_entity.type
_entity.pdbx_description
1 polymer ?
#
loop_
_entity_poly.entity_id
_entity_poly.type
_entity_poly.pdbx_seq_one_letter_code
_entity_poly.pdbx_strand_id
1 'polypeptide(L)'
;MGLFQDQTDSLSELRRLAALVMDPVRLHEIGASQWPLAMIAYGLTTCNDTDKVEYSLGIYPHFVRYTPAPERLRCLSQLSRFIVQRKGDGWRAFLCFALADPDASLRRHAAFLIATLAPPTAAERFTGIEELCNLLSMPLPETAEPLPSRTPLLDSTLSLSDLRFLPVLRTVISQENEQTLSTWLAELDATPNALSCEWLLDCLKAHPGLHADICGTLCRIAPKAEQIVDLILPVPTWQYAKPVPQPLHGWTRPEYFQRMLHRLAPHMDGDEIDRIRNAWS
;
A
#
# COMPACT_ATOMS: atom_id res chain seq x y z
N MET A 1 -37.81 13.07 -25.01
CA MET A 1 -37.54 13.34 -23.60
C MET A 1 -37.10 12.04 -22.96
N GLY A 2 -35.84 11.90 -22.53
CA GLY A 2 -35.38 10.65 -21.91
C GLY A 2 -33.87 10.50 -21.68
N LEU A 3 -33.02 11.38 -22.20
CA LEU A 3 -31.56 11.30 -21.97
C LEU A 3 -31.08 12.00 -20.68
N PHE A 4 -31.97 12.72 -19.98
CA PHE A 4 -31.65 13.44 -18.74
C PHE A 4 -32.17 12.77 -17.47
N GLN A 5 -33.00 11.72 -17.56
CA GLN A 5 -33.55 11.00 -16.39
C GLN A 5 -32.60 9.90 -15.85
N ASP A 6 -31.90 9.18 -16.73
CA ASP A 6 -30.98 8.10 -16.31
C ASP A 6 -29.76 8.62 -15.50
N GLN A 7 -29.32 9.85 -15.75
CA GLN A 7 -28.20 10.44 -15.01
C GLN A 7 -28.62 10.96 -13.62
N THR A 8 -29.86 11.42 -13.47
CA THR A 8 -30.38 11.86 -12.16
C THR A 8 -30.72 10.68 -11.26
N ASP A 9 -31.24 9.58 -11.82
CA ASP A 9 -31.56 8.36 -11.07
C ASP A 9 -30.29 7.62 -10.61
N SER A 10 -29.24 7.64 -11.42
CA SER A 10 -27.94 7.08 -11.01
C SER A 10 -27.25 7.91 -9.92
N LEU A 11 -27.35 9.25 -9.96
CA LEU A 11 -26.79 10.12 -8.91
C LEU A 11 -27.60 10.06 -7.60
N SER A 12 -28.93 9.97 -7.67
CA SER A 12 -29.78 9.80 -6.49
C SER A 12 -29.53 8.45 -5.82
N GLU A 13 -29.33 7.40 -6.61
CA GLU A 13 -29.00 6.06 -6.13
C GLU A 13 -27.60 6.01 -5.47
N LEU A 14 -26.58 6.62 -6.07
CA LEU A 14 -25.25 6.71 -5.46
C LEU A 14 -25.29 7.43 -4.11
N ARG A 15 -26.02 8.55 -4.01
CA ARG A 15 -26.20 9.27 -2.74
C ARG A 15 -26.94 8.43 -1.71
N ARG A 16 -28.00 7.71 -2.13
CA ARG A 16 -28.75 6.80 -1.26
C ARG A 16 -27.85 5.70 -0.71
N LEU A 17 -27.06 5.06 -1.57
CA LEU A 17 -26.15 3.98 -1.16
C LEU A 17 -25.04 4.49 -0.24
N ALA A 18 -24.43 5.64 -0.55
CA ALA A 18 -23.43 6.25 0.33
C ALA A 18 -24.02 6.56 1.72
N ALA A 19 -25.25 7.10 1.76
CA ALA A 19 -25.95 7.38 3.02
C ALA A 19 -26.23 6.10 3.82
N LEU A 20 -26.61 5.00 3.16
CA LEU A 20 -26.80 3.72 3.83
C LEU A 20 -25.50 3.17 4.43
N VAL A 21 -24.36 3.32 3.75
CA VAL A 21 -23.05 2.90 4.27
C VAL A 21 -22.62 3.77 5.49
N MET A 22 -23.03 5.03 5.52
CA MET A 22 -22.77 5.95 6.63
C MET A 22 -23.72 5.77 7.82
N ASP A 23 -24.72 4.88 7.72
CA ASP A 23 -25.68 4.61 8.79
C ASP A 23 -25.56 3.15 9.27
N PRO A 24 -24.87 2.89 10.39
CA PRO A 24 -24.66 1.55 10.93
C PRO A 24 -25.95 0.74 11.14
N VAL A 25 -27.06 1.40 11.47
CA VAL A 25 -28.35 0.74 11.73
C VAL A 25 -28.95 0.21 10.44
N ARG A 26 -28.65 0.84 9.30
CA ARG A 26 -29.27 0.56 8.00
C ARG A 26 -28.38 -0.24 7.05
N LEU A 27 -27.19 -0.67 7.47
CA LEU A 27 -26.29 -1.50 6.65
C LEU A 27 -26.96 -2.79 6.13
N HIS A 28 -27.90 -3.34 6.91
CA HIS A 28 -28.67 -4.53 6.53
C HIS A 28 -29.63 -4.29 5.34
N GLU A 29 -29.93 -3.03 4.99
CA GLU A 29 -30.74 -2.67 3.82
C GLU A 29 -29.95 -2.74 2.50
N ILE A 30 -28.61 -2.85 2.56
CA ILE A 30 -27.77 -2.97 1.38
C ILE A 30 -27.74 -4.43 0.92
N GLY A 31 -28.35 -4.71 -0.23
CA GLY A 31 -28.33 -6.04 -0.83
C GLY A 31 -26.90 -6.47 -1.21
N ALA A 32 -26.63 -7.78 -1.19
CA ALA A 32 -25.31 -8.34 -1.51
C ALA A 32 -24.72 -7.80 -2.83
N SER A 33 -25.54 -7.70 -3.89
CA SER A 33 -25.15 -7.16 -5.19
C SER A 33 -24.94 -5.65 -5.24
N GLN A 34 -25.44 -4.90 -4.25
CA GLN A 34 -25.31 -3.44 -4.17
C GLN A 34 -24.03 -3.00 -3.47
N TRP A 35 -23.40 -3.87 -2.67
CA TRP A 35 -22.20 -3.55 -1.89
C TRP A 35 -21.03 -2.98 -2.72
N PRO A 36 -20.69 -3.49 -3.91
CA PRO A 36 -19.63 -2.89 -4.73
C PRO A 36 -19.92 -1.44 -5.11
N LEU A 37 -21.15 -1.15 -5.55
CA LEU A 37 -21.54 0.22 -5.92
C LEU A 37 -21.63 1.12 -4.69
N ALA A 38 -22.14 0.59 -3.57
CA ALA A 38 -22.21 1.31 -2.30
C ALA A 38 -20.83 1.69 -1.77
N MET A 39 -19.84 0.79 -1.87
CA MET A 39 -18.47 1.07 -1.47
C MET A 39 -17.81 2.15 -2.35
N ILE A 40 -18.04 2.13 -3.66
CA ILE A 40 -17.60 3.20 -4.57
C ILE A 40 -18.25 4.53 -4.19
N ALA A 41 -19.58 4.55 -4.00
CA ALA A 41 -20.32 5.76 -3.67
C ALA A 41 -19.88 6.36 -2.33
N TYR A 42 -19.74 5.51 -1.30
CA TYR A 42 -19.21 5.87 -0.01
C TYR A 42 -17.81 6.47 -0.14
N GLY A 43 -16.88 5.74 -0.76
CA GLY A 43 -15.49 6.18 -0.93
C GLY A 43 -15.37 7.51 -1.65
N LEU A 44 -16.14 7.74 -2.72
CA LEU A 44 -16.15 9.02 -3.44
C LEU A 44 -16.80 10.16 -2.65
N THR A 45 -17.65 9.85 -1.67
CA THR A 45 -18.31 10.85 -0.80
C THR A 45 -17.41 11.25 0.36
N THR A 46 -16.66 10.31 0.94
CA THR A 46 -15.84 10.51 2.15
C THR A 46 -14.34 10.65 1.88
N CYS A 47 -13.89 10.45 0.64
CA CYS A 47 -12.47 10.47 0.28
C CYS A 47 -11.67 11.69 0.78
N ASN A 48 -12.27 12.86 0.88
CA ASN A 48 -11.57 14.08 1.31
C ASN A 48 -11.64 14.34 2.82
N ASP A 49 -12.32 13.48 3.59
CA ASP A 49 -12.48 13.59 5.03
C ASP A 49 -11.48 12.66 5.75
N THR A 50 -10.38 13.23 6.24
CA THR A 50 -9.30 12.50 6.92
C THR A 50 -9.76 11.87 8.23
N ASP A 51 -10.81 12.41 8.84
CA ASP A 51 -11.33 11.94 10.13
C ASP A 51 -12.19 10.67 9.95
N LYS A 52 -12.47 10.27 8.70
CA LYS A 52 -13.28 9.08 8.38
C LYS A 52 -12.47 7.83 8.14
N VAL A 53 -11.14 7.85 8.24
CA VAL A 53 -10.31 6.66 8.01
C VAL A 53 -10.74 5.52 8.94
N GLU A 54 -10.84 5.77 10.25
CA GLU A 54 -11.24 4.77 11.25
C GLU A 54 -12.64 4.21 10.98
N TYR A 55 -13.61 5.10 10.72
CA TYR A 55 -14.97 4.67 10.36
C TYR A 55 -14.98 3.80 9.11
N SER A 56 -14.19 4.17 8.09
CA SER A 56 -14.11 3.43 6.84
C SER A 56 -13.52 2.02 7.03
N LEU A 57 -12.55 1.88 7.94
CA LEU A 57 -12.00 0.58 8.34
C LEU A 57 -13.03 -0.28 9.08
N GLY A 58 -13.92 0.32 9.87
CA GLY A 58 -15.04 -0.39 10.50
C GLY A 58 -16.08 -0.91 9.51
N ILE A 59 -16.31 -0.18 8.40
CA ILE A 59 -17.24 -0.59 7.34
C ILE A 59 -16.66 -1.67 6.42
N TYR A 60 -15.37 -1.63 6.14
CA TYR A 60 -14.75 -2.51 5.14
C TYR A 60 -14.99 -4.02 5.36
N PRO A 61 -14.99 -4.57 6.60
CA PRO A 61 -15.37 -5.96 6.86
C PRO A 61 -16.77 -6.33 6.38
N HIS A 62 -17.74 -5.41 6.41
CA HIS A 62 -19.07 -5.65 5.85
C HIS A 62 -18.99 -5.82 4.34
N PHE A 63 -18.26 -4.94 3.64
CA PHE A 63 -18.00 -5.08 2.22
C PHE A 63 -17.34 -6.43 1.88
N VAL A 64 -16.29 -6.83 2.61
CA VAL A 64 -15.60 -8.11 2.42
C VAL A 64 -16.54 -9.31 2.63
N ARG A 65 -17.44 -9.25 3.62
CA ARG A 65 -18.40 -10.32 3.92
C ARG A 65 -19.37 -10.59 2.77
N TYR A 66 -19.81 -9.54 2.07
CA TYR A 66 -20.81 -9.65 1.01
C TYR A 66 -20.21 -9.65 -0.40
N THR A 67 -18.92 -9.32 -0.55
CA THR A 67 -18.27 -9.17 -1.85
C THR A 67 -17.01 -10.05 -1.94
N PRO A 68 -17.01 -11.11 -2.75
CA PRO A 68 -15.85 -12.00 -2.92
C PRO A 68 -14.69 -11.29 -3.64
N ALA A 69 -13.47 -11.83 -3.50
CA ALA A 69 -12.24 -11.18 -3.98
C ALA A 69 -12.27 -10.75 -5.46
N PRO A 70 -12.77 -11.57 -6.43
CA PRO A 70 -12.87 -11.14 -7.82
C PRO A 70 -13.80 -9.93 -8.03
N GLU A 71 -14.84 -9.80 -7.21
CA GLU A 71 -15.74 -8.65 -7.25
C GLU A 71 -15.11 -7.42 -6.60
N ARG A 72 -14.34 -7.59 -5.52
CA ARG A 72 -13.58 -6.49 -4.93
C ARG A 72 -12.52 -5.96 -5.89
N LEU A 73 -11.87 -6.84 -6.67
CA LEU A 73 -10.95 -6.44 -7.74
C LEU A 73 -11.65 -5.64 -8.85
N ARG A 74 -12.84 -6.08 -9.27
CA ARG A 74 -13.67 -5.32 -10.23
C ARG A 74 -14.07 -3.97 -9.67
N CYS A 75 -14.46 -3.91 -8.40
CA CYS A 75 -14.80 -2.69 -7.67
C CYS A 75 -13.61 -1.72 -7.64
N LEU A 76 -12.43 -2.18 -7.23
CA LEU A 76 -11.19 -1.40 -7.22
C LEU A 76 -10.83 -0.86 -8.62
N SER A 77 -10.97 -1.71 -9.64
CA SER A 77 -10.73 -1.34 -11.05
C SER A 77 -11.74 -0.32 -11.58
N GLN A 78 -12.98 -0.36 -11.13
CA GLN A 78 -14.01 0.62 -11.52
C GLN A 78 -13.77 1.95 -10.79
N LEU A 79 -13.46 1.91 -9.50
CA LEU A 79 -13.10 3.08 -8.70
C LEU A 79 -11.89 3.81 -9.30
N SER A 80 -10.86 3.08 -9.73
CA SER A 80 -9.68 3.68 -10.38
C SER A 80 -10.02 4.43 -11.66
N ARG A 81 -10.90 3.91 -12.50
CA ARG A 81 -11.36 4.62 -13.71
C ARG A 81 -12.04 5.94 -13.38
N PHE A 82 -12.91 5.97 -12.35
CA PHE A 82 -13.56 7.21 -11.91
C PHE A 82 -12.54 8.23 -11.41
N ILE A 83 -11.58 7.80 -10.58
CA ILE A 83 -10.57 8.70 -10.00
C ILE A 83 -9.60 9.21 -11.08
N VAL A 84 -9.23 8.39 -12.07
CA VAL A 84 -8.46 8.82 -13.24
C VAL A 84 -9.21 9.92 -14.02
N GLN A 85 -10.51 9.73 -14.28
CA GLN A 85 -11.33 10.74 -14.97
C GLN A 85 -11.39 12.06 -14.18
N ARG A 86 -11.34 11.97 -12.85
CA ARG A 86 -11.30 13.12 -11.93
C ARG A 86 -9.88 13.60 -11.62
N LYS A 87 -8.87 13.19 -12.40
CA LYS A 87 -7.47 13.61 -12.24
C LYS A 87 -6.92 13.40 -10.83
N GLY A 88 -7.26 12.26 -10.23
CA GLY A 88 -6.79 11.90 -8.90
C GLY A 88 -7.71 12.33 -7.75
N ASP A 89 -8.70 13.19 -7.99
CA ASP A 89 -9.65 13.56 -6.95
C ASP A 89 -10.46 12.33 -6.50
N GLY A 90 -10.44 12.07 -5.20
CA GLY A 90 -11.00 10.88 -4.57
C GLY A 90 -10.04 9.71 -4.31
N TRP A 91 -8.74 9.85 -4.58
CA TRP A 91 -7.74 8.78 -4.41
C TRP A 91 -7.72 8.13 -3.00
N ARG A 92 -8.06 8.87 -1.94
CA ARG A 92 -8.14 8.31 -0.57
C ARG A 92 -9.22 7.24 -0.40
N ALA A 93 -10.16 7.10 -1.33
CA ALA A 93 -11.11 5.99 -1.34
C ALA A 93 -10.43 4.62 -1.43
N PHE A 94 -9.18 4.55 -1.91
CA PHE A 94 -8.38 3.32 -1.95
C PHE A 94 -7.82 2.90 -0.59
N LEU A 95 -7.80 3.79 0.42
CA LEU A 95 -7.15 3.51 1.71
C LEU A 95 -7.71 2.26 2.37
N CYS A 96 -9.03 2.05 2.33
CA CYS A 96 -9.64 0.87 2.93
C CYS A 96 -9.19 -0.44 2.25
N PHE A 97 -9.01 -0.42 0.92
CA PHE A 97 -8.47 -1.56 0.20
C PHE A 97 -7.02 -1.83 0.59
N ALA A 98 -6.19 -0.78 0.70
CA ALA A 98 -4.78 -0.91 1.05
C ALA A 98 -4.57 -1.38 2.50
N LEU A 99 -5.44 -0.93 3.42
CA LEU A 99 -5.29 -1.16 4.86
C LEU A 99 -6.00 -2.43 5.36
N ALA A 100 -7.12 -2.81 4.76
CA ALA A 100 -8.02 -3.81 5.36
C ALA A 100 -8.44 -4.97 4.44
N ASP A 101 -8.10 -4.96 3.14
CA ASP A 101 -8.46 -6.11 2.30
C ASP A 101 -7.69 -7.36 2.74
N PRO A 102 -8.34 -8.52 2.92
CA PRO A 102 -7.64 -9.76 3.26
C PRO A 102 -6.69 -10.24 2.16
N ASP A 103 -6.95 -9.88 0.89
CA ASP A 103 -6.11 -10.29 -0.24
C ASP A 103 -4.91 -9.34 -0.42
N ALA A 104 -3.69 -9.90 -0.28
CA ALA A 104 -2.45 -9.16 -0.44
C ALA A 104 -2.26 -8.56 -1.84
N SER A 105 -2.81 -9.19 -2.89
CA SER A 105 -2.74 -8.65 -4.24
C SER A 105 -3.61 -7.40 -4.39
N LEU A 106 -4.78 -7.36 -3.74
CA LEU A 106 -5.65 -6.20 -3.71
C LEU A 106 -5.04 -5.04 -2.92
N ARG A 107 -4.44 -5.33 -1.76
CA ARG A 107 -3.71 -4.30 -0.98
C ARG A 107 -2.58 -3.66 -1.78
N ARG A 108 -1.75 -4.47 -2.44
CA ARG A 108 -0.66 -4.00 -3.33
C ARG A 108 -1.19 -3.17 -4.50
N HIS A 109 -2.26 -3.62 -5.15
CA HIS A 109 -2.89 -2.86 -6.23
C HIS A 109 -3.42 -1.52 -5.73
N ALA A 110 -4.07 -1.49 -4.56
CA ALA A 110 -4.57 -0.25 -3.96
C ALA A 110 -3.43 0.70 -3.57
N ALA A 111 -2.35 0.21 -2.97
CA ALA A 111 -1.16 1.01 -2.67
C ALA A 111 -0.54 1.62 -3.94
N PHE A 112 -0.45 0.84 -5.03
CA PHE A 112 -0.02 1.36 -6.33
C PHE A 112 -0.94 2.48 -6.85
N LEU A 113 -2.26 2.31 -6.73
CA LEU A 113 -3.22 3.34 -7.13
C LEU A 113 -3.10 4.59 -6.27
N ILE A 114 -2.89 4.46 -4.96
CA ILE A 114 -2.64 5.60 -4.06
C ILE A 114 -1.38 6.35 -4.48
N ALA A 115 -0.27 5.63 -4.61
CA ALA A 115 1.03 6.18 -4.96
C ALA A 115 1.02 6.93 -6.31
N THR A 116 0.18 6.48 -7.24
CA THR A 116 0.20 6.98 -8.62
C THR A 116 -0.97 7.86 -9.00
N LEU A 117 -2.09 7.84 -8.27
CA LEU A 117 -3.24 8.70 -8.57
C LEU A 117 -3.37 9.89 -7.64
N ALA A 118 -2.73 9.86 -6.46
CA ALA A 118 -2.70 11.02 -5.58
C ALA A 118 -2.10 12.23 -6.31
N PRO A 119 -2.81 13.38 -6.38
CA PRO A 119 -2.29 14.56 -7.04
C PRO A 119 -1.12 15.13 -6.23
N PRO A 120 -0.01 15.53 -6.89
CA PRO A 120 1.08 16.21 -6.21
C PRO A 120 0.60 17.53 -5.62
N THR A 121 1.16 17.92 -4.49
CA THR A 121 0.96 19.25 -3.89
C THR A 121 2.15 20.16 -4.19
N ALA A 122 2.07 21.42 -3.80
CA ALA A 122 3.21 22.34 -3.93
C ALA A 122 4.40 21.93 -3.05
N ALA A 123 4.14 21.22 -1.93
CA ALA A 123 5.15 20.81 -0.97
C ALA A 123 5.65 19.39 -1.23
N GLU A 124 4.77 18.48 -1.66
CA GLU A 124 5.08 17.06 -1.82
C GLU A 124 4.74 16.56 -3.23
N ARG A 125 5.73 15.95 -3.89
CA ARG A 125 5.58 15.38 -5.22
C ARG A 125 4.89 14.01 -5.17
N PHE A 126 5.12 13.24 -4.11
CA PHE A 126 4.65 11.88 -3.93
C PHE A 126 3.59 11.79 -2.82
N THR A 127 2.56 12.63 -2.91
CA THR A 127 1.48 12.75 -1.89
C THR A 127 0.93 11.40 -1.42
N GLY A 128 0.72 10.45 -2.35
CA GLY A 128 0.22 9.12 -2.00
C GLY A 128 1.20 8.30 -1.16
N ILE A 129 2.50 8.42 -1.43
CA ILE A 129 3.55 7.72 -0.67
C ILE A 129 3.69 8.33 0.72
N GLU A 130 3.64 9.65 0.81
CA GLU A 130 3.65 10.36 2.10
C GLU A 130 2.48 9.89 2.97
N GLU A 131 1.27 9.80 2.43
CA GLU A 131 0.12 9.29 3.17
C GLU A 131 0.31 7.84 3.63
N LEU A 132 0.78 6.93 2.75
CA LEU A 132 1.04 5.54 3.11
C LEU A 132 2.06 5.44 4.26
N CYS A 133 3.11 6.29 4.24
CA CYS A 133 4.10 6.34 5.31
C CYS A 133 3.52 6.94 6.60
N ASN A 134 2.71 8.00 6.52
CA ASN A 134 2.03 8.57 7.69
C ASN A 134 1.11 7.55 8.37
N LEU A 135 0.43 6.71 7.59
CA LEU A 135 -0.44 5.64 8.10
C LEU A 135 0.36 4.51 8.77
N LEU A 136 1.60 4.25 8.35
CA LEU A 136 2.49 3.31 9.04
C LEU A 136 2.80 3.77 10.47
N SER A 137 2.85 5.08 10.71
CA SER A 137 3.24 5.68 11.99
C SER A 137 2.10 6.31 12.80
N MET A 138 0.85 6.22 12.31
CA MET A 138 -0.32 6.68 13.05
C MET A 138 -0.47 5.92 14.38
N PRO A 139 -1.11 6.43 15.44
CA PRO A 139 -1.47 5.57 16.58
C PRO A 139 -2.54 4.55 16.14
N LEU A 140 -2.46 3.29 16.59
CA LEU A 140 -3.56 2.35 16.40
C LEU A 140 -4.64 2.60 17.46
N PRO A 141 -5.94 2.53 17.12
CA PRO A 141 -7.00 2.63 18.13
C PRO A 141 -6.84 1.52 19.17
N GLU A 142 -6.81 1.89 20.45
CA GLU A 142 -6.63 0.96 21.58
C GLU A 142 -7.71 -0.13 21.66
N THR A 143 -8.86 0.08 21.00
CA THR A 143 -10.03 -0.80 21.05
C THR A 143 -10.03 -1.90 19.99
N ALA A 144 -9.00 -2.01 19.15
CA ALA A 144 -8.89 -3.07 18.14
C ALA A 144 -8.16 -4.31 18.71
N GLU A 145 -8.90 -5.29 19.23
CA GLU A 145 -8.36 -6.65 19.43
C GLU A 145 -8.24 -7.40 18.09
N PRO A 146 -7.15 -8.15 17.84
CA PRO A 146 -5.76 -7.72 18.00
C PRO A 146 -5.41 -6.60 17.02
N LEU A 147 -4.42 -5.78 17.37
CA LEU A 147 -3.90 -4.69 16.55
C LEU A 147 -3.68 -5.18 15.11
N PRO A 148 -4.36 -4.59 14.10
CA PRO A 148 -4.16 -5.00 12.72
C PRO A 148 -2.68 -4.74 12.37
N SER A 149 -1.98 -5.81 12.00
CA SER A 149 -0.58 -5.70 11.57
C SER A 149 -0.49 -4.66 10.45
N ARG A 150 0.49 -3.77 10.57
CA ARG A 150 0.83 -2.77 9.55
C ARG A 150 1.85 -3.27 8.55
N THR A 151 2.41 -4.45 8.80
CA THR A 151 3.30 -5.12 7.87
C THR A 151 2.72 -5.23 6.47
N PRO A 152 1.42 -5.55 6.25
CA PRO A 152 0.86 -5.59 4.91
C PRO A 152 0.85 -4.24 4.18
N LEU A 153 0.77 -3.11 4.91
CA LEU A 153 0.88 -1.78 4.33
C LEU A 153 2.34 -1.49 3.94
N LEU A 154 3.28 -1.82 4.82
CA LEU A 154 4.72 -1.69 4.54
C LEU A 154 5.11 -2.55 3.34
N ASP A 155 4.70 -3.82 3.34
CA ASP A 155 4.87 -4.78 2.25
C ASP A 155 4.36 -4.22 0.91
N SER A 156 3.15 -3.67 0.93
CA SER A 156 2.53 -3.07 -0.26
C SER A 156 3.28 -1.84 -0.74
N THR A 157 3.82 -1.03 0.18
CA THR A 157 4.59 0.19 -0.12
C THR A 157 5.97 -0.15 -0.67
N LEU A 158 6.69 -1.10 -0.07
CA LEU A 158 8.00 -1.57 -0.55
C LEU A 158 7.88 -2.30 -1.89
N SER A 159 6.75 -2.94 -2.17
CA SER A 159 6.46 -3.58 -3.46
C SER A 159 6.35 -2.59 -4.64
N LEU A 160 6.29 -1.28 -4.37
CA LEU A 160 6.21 -0.27 -5.43
C LEU A 160 7.53 -0.09 -6.19
N SER A 161 8.66 -0.51 -5.61
CA SER A 161 9.96 -0.64 -6.26
C SER A 161 10.58 0.65 -6.84
N ASP A 162 10.03 1.82 -6.51
CA ASP A 162 10.54 3.12 -6.98
C ASP A 162 11.45 3.77 -5.93
N LEU A 163 12.75 3.83 -6.21
CA LEU A 163 13.73 4.37 -5.27
C LEU A 163 13.51 5.83 -4.89
N ARG A 164 12.74 6.60 -5.66
CA ARG A 164 12.42 8.00 -5.31
C ARG A 164 11.57 8.10 -4.06
N PHE A 165 10.97 6.99 -3.60
CA PHE A 165 10.15 6.91 -2.39
C PHE A 165 10.98 6.68 -1.12
N LEU A 166 12.24 6.27 -1.26
CA LEU A 166 13.12 5.95 -0.14
C LEU A 166 13.28 7.11 0.87
N PRO A 167 13.42 8.39 0.47
CA PRO A 167 13.50 9.50 1.43
C PRO A 167 12.29 9.61 2.36
N VAL A 168 11.08 9.34 1.84
CA VAL A 168 9.85 9.36 2.63
C VAL A 168 9.80 8.16 3.57
N LEU A 169 10.13 6.96 3.08
CA LEU A 169 10.17 5.73 3.89
C LEU A 169 11.20 5.77 5.02
N ARG A 170 12.28 6.55 4.89
CA ARG A 170 13.26 6.78 5.98
C ARG A 170 12.66 7.48 7.18
N THR A 171 11.63 8.30 6.99
CA THR A 171 10.95 8.99 8.10
C THR A 171 10.30 7.98 9.05
N VAL A 172 9.74 6.90 8.51
CA VAL A 172 9.17 5.79 9.29
C VAL A 172 10.25 5.15 10.17
N ILE A 173 11.45 4.90 9.63
CA ILE A 173 12.56 4.30 10.38
C ILE A 173 12.92 5.15 11.62
N SER A 174 12.85 6.48 11.49
CA SER A 174 13.16 7.42 12.58
C SER A 174 12.01 7.62 13.58
N GLN A 175 10.78 7.35 13.16
CA GLN A 175 9.58 7.56 13.98
C GLN A 175 9.24 6.31 14.81
N GLU A 176 9.60 5.13 14.32
CA GLU A 176 9.32 3.87 14.99
C GLU A 176 10.46 3.41 15.91
N ASN A 177 10.08 2.65 16.94
CA ASN A 177 11.03 1.98 17.83
C ASN A 177 11.47 0.62 17.29
N GLU A 178 12.58 0.08 17.80
CA GLU A 178 13.13 -1.22 17.38
C GLU A 178 12.15 -2.38 17.55
N GLN A 179 11.28 -2.37 18.57
CA GLN A 179 10.31 -3.44 18.80
C GLN A 179 9.23 -3.48 17.70
N THR A 180 8.73 -2.31 17.27
CA THR A 180 7.79 -2.21 16.15
C THR A 180 8.46 -2.67 14.86
N LEU A 181 9.67 -2.18 14.60
CA LEU A 181 10.43 -2.54 13.40
C LEU A 181 10.75 -4.03 13.35
N SER A 182 11.17 -4.63 14.45
CA SER A 182 11.40 -6.08 14.58
C SER A 182 10.15 -6.89 14.26
N THR A 183 8.98 -6.45 14.76
CA THR A 183 7.69 -7.10 14.47
C THR A 183 7.36 -7.04 12.97
N TRP A 184 7.55 -5.89 12.34
CA TRP A 184 7.36 -5.76 10.89
C TRP A 184 8.35 -6.60 10.09
N LEU A 185 9.62 -6.62 10.47
CA LEU A 185 10.66 -7.43 9.84
C LEU A 185 10.35 -8.93 9.95
N ALA A 186 9.82 -9.40 11.08
CA ALA A 186 9.45 -10.81 11.26
C ALA A 186 8.34 -11.24 10.28
N GLU A 187 7.38 -10.35 10.02
CA GLU A 187 6.20 -10.62 9.18
C GLU A 187 6.39 -10.23 7.71
N LEU A 188 7.43 -9.44 7.37
CA LEU A 188 7.59 -8.86 6.03
C LEU A 188 7.71 -9.96 4.96
N ASP A 189 6.85 -9.89 3.95
CA ASP A 189 6.75 -10.91 2.92
C ASP A 189 7.05 -10.37 1.51
N ALA A 190 7.67 -9.20 1.42
CA ALA A 190 7.82 -8.48 0.16
C ALA A 190 8.64 -9.24 -0.87
N THR A 191 8.27 -9.10 -2.16
CA THR A 191 9.16 -9.49 -3.26
C THR A 191 10.35 -8.53 -3.27
N PRO A 192 11.60 -9.03 -3.18
CA PRO A 192 12.75 -8.16 -3.08
C PRO A 192 12.92 -7.35 -4.36
N ASN A 193 13.13 -6.05 -4.17
CA ASN A 193 13.39 -5.07 -5.19
C ASN A 193 14.36 -4.02 -4.63
N ALA A 194 14.81 -3.08 -5.48
CA ALA A 194 15.81 -2.11 -5.05
C ALA A 194 15.33 -1.27 -3.86
N LEU A 195 14.05 -0.85 -3.84
CA LEU A 195 13.46 -0.08 -2.75
C LEU A 195 13.42 -0.87 -1.44
N SER A 196 12.91 -2.11 -1.47
CA SER A 196 12.84 -2.95 -0.27
C SER A 196 14.21 -3.22 0.32
N CYS A 197 15.21 -3.50 -0.52
CA CYS A 197 16.55 -3.79 -0.04
C CYS A 197 17.23 -2.55 0.53
N GLU A 198 17.16 -1.41 -0.15
CA GLU A 198 17.74 -0.16 0.38
C GLU A 198 17.07 0.27 1.69
N TRP A 199 15.74 0.07 1.82
CA TRP A 199 15.04 0.32 3.07
C TRP A 199 15.54 -0.58 4.21
N LEU A 200 15.72 -1.89 3.98
CA LEU A 200 16.29 -2.81 4.97
C LEU A 200 17.72 -2.40 5.39
N LEU A 201 18.54 -1.95 4.45
CA LEU A 201 19.90 -1.47 4.75
C LEU A 201 19.91 -0.13 5.49
N ASP A 202 18.92 0.73 5.25
CA ASP A 202 18.72 1.97 6.01
C ASP A 202 18.23 1.66 7.44
N CYS A 203 17.36 0.66 7.61
CA CYS A 203 16.98 0.15 8.94
C CYS A 203 18.20 -0.38 9.71
N LEU A 204 19.05 -1.20 9.07
CA LEU A 204 20.26 -1.73 9.69
C LEU A 204 21.22 -0.63 10.16
N LYS A 205 21.37 0.41 9.33
CA LYS A 205 22.24 1.54 9.65
C LYS A 205 21.70 2.36 10.83
N ALA A 206 20.38 2.60 10.85
CA ALA A 206 19.74 3.40 11.90
C ALA A 206 19.63 2.63 13.22
N HIS A 207 19.36 1.32 13.15
CA HIS A 207 19.10 0.44 14.29
C HIS A 207 19.95 -0.84 14.18
N PRO A 208 21.27 -0.78 14.48
CA PRO A 208 22.16 -1.93 14.35
C PRO A 208 21.75 -3.15 15.19
N GLY A 209 20.95 -2.95 16.26
CA GLY A 209 20.41 -4.04 17.07
C GLY A 209 19.48 -4.99 16.30
N LEU A 210 18.93 -4.55 15.16
CA LEU A 210 18.05 -5.35 14.30
C LEU A 210 18.80 -6.25 13.31
N HIS A 211 20.13 -6.40 13.43
CA HIS A 211 20.94 -7.15 12.47
C HIS A 211 20.43 -8.57 12.21
N ALA A 212 20.04 -9.31 13.25
CA ALA A 212 19.53 -10.67 13.12
C ALA A 212 18.19 -10.73 12.38
N ASP A 213 17.27 -9.80 12.68
CA ASP A 213 15.96 -9.71 12.02
C ASP A 213 16.10 -9.34 10.54
N ILE A 214 17.02 -8.43 10.23
CA ILE A 214 17.33 -8.01 8.86
C ILE A 214 17.99 -9.14 8.08
N CYS A 215 18.94 -9.87 8.69
CA CYS A 215 19.51 -11.07 8.09
C CYS A 215 18.42 -12.11 7.79
N GLY A 216 17.54 -12.40 8.75
CA GLY A 216 16.42 -13.33 8.58
C GLY A 216 15.48 -12.90 7.45
N THR A 217 15.16 -11.61 7.39
CA THR A 217 14.31 -11.02 6.36
C THR A 217 14.94 -11.13 4.97
N LEU A 218 16.21 -10.72 4.82
CA LEU A 218 16.93 -10.80 3.55
C LEU A 218 17.03 -12.24 3.04
N CYS A 219 17.26 -13.22 3.92
CA CYS A 219 17.26 -14.64 3.55
C CYS A 219 15.87 -15.12 3.11
N ARG A 220 14.81 -14.70 3.81
CA ARG A 220 13.43 -15.11 3.54
C ARG A 220 12.90 -14.57 2.22
N ILE A 221 13.25 -13.33 1.86
CA ILE A 221 12.73 -12.68 0.65
C ILE A 221 13.54 -13.05 -0.61
N ALA A 222 14.83 -13.39 -0.47
CA ALA A 222 15.72 -13.72 -1.60
C ALA A 222 15.16 -14.73 -2.63
N PRO A 223 14.50 -15.84 -2.26
CA PRO A 223 13.98 -16.80 -3.25
C PRO A 223 12.78 -16.30 -4.05
N LYS A 224 12.21 -15.13 -3.71
CA LYS A 224 10.95 -14.64 -4.32
C LYS A 224 11.13 -13.86 -5.62
N ALA A 225 12.36 -13.47 -5.97
CA ALA A 225 12.64 -12.81 -7.23
C ALA A 225 13.97 -13.30 -7.80
N GLU A 226 13.97 -13.64 -9.08
CA GLU A 226 15.21 -14.00 -9.79
C GLU A 226 16.08 -12.77 -10.09
N GLN A 227 15.42 -11.61 -10.22
CA GLN A 227 16.06 -10.33 -10.48
C GLN A 227 15.54 -9.26 -9.51
N ILE A 228 16.45 -8.41 -9.07
CA ILE A 228 16.16 -7.22 -8.29
C ILE A 228 16.07 -6.06 -9.26
N VAL A 229 14.91 -5.43 -9.30
CA VAL A 229 14.63 -4.32 -10.22
C VAL A 229 14.50 -3.01 -9.49
N ASP A 230 14.96 -1.95 -10.14
CA ASP A 230 14.60 -0.57 -9.84
C ASP A 230 13.72 -0.06 -10.98
N LEU A 231 12.68 0.68 -10.64
CA LEU A 231 11.75 1.22 -11.62
C LEU A 231 11.35 2.65 -11.30
N ILE A 232 10.80 3.33 -12.30
CA ILE A 232 10.12 4.62 -12.13
C ILE A 232 8.64 4.43 -12.40
N LEU A 233 7.83 4.80 -11.42
CA LEU A 233 6.40 4.93 -11.58
C LEU A 233 6.04 6.28 -12.24
N PRO A 234 5.11 6.29 -13.20
CA PRO A 234 4.57 7.54 -13.72
C PRO A 234 3.67 8.19 -12.65
N VAL A 235 4.14 9.24 -11.99
CA VAL A 235 3.39 9.92 -10.92
C VAL A 235 3.13 11.39 -11.29
N PRO A 236 1.86 11.84 -11.37
CA PRO A 236 0.64 11.02 -11.30
C PRO A 236 0.32 10.32 -12.64
N THR A 237 -0.16 9.08 -12.61
CA THR A 237 -0.40 8.24 -13.80
C THR A 237 -1.34 8.88 -14.81
N TRP A 238 -2.37 9.60 -14.37
CA TRP A 238 -3.39 10.20 -15.24
C TRP A 238 -2.88 11.33 -16.15
N GLN A 239 -1.68 11.86 -15.91
CA GLN A 239 -1.05 12.86 -16.80
C GLN A 239 -0.42 12.25 -18.05
N TYR A 240 -0.22 10.93 -18.08
CA TYR A 240 0.48 10.24 -19.15
C TYR A 240 -0.49 9.51 -20.06
N ALA A 241 -0.24 9.55 -21.37
CA ALA A 241 -1.06 8.83 -22.35
C ALA A 241 -0.96 7.30 -22.21
N LYS A 242 0.18 6.79 -21.74
CA LYS A 242 0.46 5.37 -21.49
C LYS A 242 1.28 5.23 -20.20
N PRO A 243 0.64 5.28 -19.03
CA PRO A 243 1.35 5.21 -17.76
C PRO A 243 1.79 3.76 -17.49
N VAL A 244 3.02 3.42 -17.89
CA VAL A 244 3.62 2.11 -17.63
C VAL A 244 4.84 2.32 -16.73
N PRO A 245 5.03 1.51 -15.66
CA PRO A 245 6.27 1.49 -14.92
C PRO A 245 7.48 1.30 -15.84
N GLN A 246 8.52 2.11 -15.66
CA GLN A 246 9.72 2.05 -16.48
C GLN A 246 10.82 1.35 -15.69
N PRO A 247 11.24 0.12 -16.05
CA PRO A 247 12.40 -0.48 -15.42
C PRO A 247 13.63 0.35 -15.77
N LEU A 248 14.39 0.78 -14.75
CA LEU A 248 15.64 1.48 -14.95
C LEU A 248 16.79 0.49 -15.06
N HIS A 249 16.90 -0.37 -14.06
CA HIS A 249 18.00 -1.29 -13.89
C HIS A 249 17.49 -2.60 -13.30
N GLY A 250 18.13 -3.70 -13.69
CA GLY A 250 17.90 -5.02 -13.15
C GLY A 250 19.23 -5.66 -12.80
N TRP A 251 19.28 -6.34 -11.67
CA TRP A 251 20.44 -7.11 -11.21
C TRP A 251 20.00 -8.53 -10.92
N THR A 252 20.86 -9.49 -11.21
CA THR A 252 20.72 -10.82 -10.63
C THR A 252 20.89 -10.76 -9.11
N ARG A 253 20.38 -11.75 -8.37
CA ARG A 253 20.56 -11.80 -6.91
C ARG A 253 22.04 -11.77 -6.49
N PRO A 254 22.98 -12.51 -7.13
CA PRO A 254 24.39 -12.46 -6.75
C PRO A 254 25.01 -11.08 -6.96
N GLU A 255 24.69 -10.42 -8.08
CA GLU A 255 25.16 -9.06 -8.35
C GLU A 255 24.63 -8.06 -7.32
N TYR A 256 23.34 -8.17 -6.98
CA TYR A 256 22.74 -7.28 -6.00
C TYR A 256 23.29 -7.51 -4.59
N PHE A 257 23.55 -8.76 -4.20
CA PHE A 257 24.24 -9.07 -2.94
C PHE A 257 25.60 -8.36 -2.83
N GLN A 258 26.42 -8.37 -3.88
CA GLN A 258 27.70 -7.65 -3.88
C GLN A 258 27.52 -6.14 -3.64
N ARG A 259 26.42 -5.56 -4.15
CA ARG A 259 26.09 -4.16 -3.90
C ARG A 259 25.72 -3.92 -2.44
N MET A 260 25.00 -4.84 -1.80
CA MET A 260 24.62 -4.71 -0.39
C MET A 260 25.80 -4.92 0.57
N LEU A 261 26.79 -5.73 0.19
CA LEU A 261 27.87 -6.21 1.07
C LEU A 261 28.57 -5.10 1.87
N HIS A 262 28.92 -3.98 1.23
CA HIS A 262 29.61 -2.87 1.90
C HIS A 262 28.77 -2.19 3.00
N ARG A 263 27.44 -2.31 2.94
CA ARG A 263 26.50 -1.80 3.96
C ARG A 263 26.15 -2.85 5.01
N LEU A 264 26.23 -4.14 4.67
CA LEU A 264 25.99 -5.24 5.61
C LEU A 264 27.20 -5.47 6.53
N ALA A 265 28.41 -5.48 5.95
CA ALA A 265 29.65 -5.86 6.64
C ALA A 265 29.98 -5.05 7.92
N PRO A 266 29.66 -3.74 8.03
CA PRO A 266 29.92 -2.99 9.27
C PRO A 266 29.02 -3.39 10.45
N HIS A 267 27.91 -4.09 10.20
CA HIS A 267 26.84 -4.32 11.19
C HIS A 267 26.52 -5.81 11.42
N MET A 268 27.12 -6.72 10.64
CA MET A 268 26.83 -8.15 10.68
C MET A 268 28.11 -8.96 10.83
N ASP A 269 28.00 -10.13 11.46
CA ASP A 269 29.11 -11.07 11.55
C ASP A 269 29.31 -11.88 10.26
N GLY A 270 30.39 -12.67 10.22
CA GLY A 270 30.71 -13.52 9.06
C GLY A 270 29.64 -14.56 8.76
N ASP A 271 29.02 -15.14 9.79
CA ASP A 271 28.02 -16.20 9.66
C ASP A 271 26.70 -15.64 9.08
N GLU A 272 26.30 -14.44 9.49
CA GLU A 272 25.18 -13.69 8.91
C GLU A 272 25.42 -13.35 7.45
N ILE A 273 26.59 -12.81 7.11
CA ILE A 273 26.94 -12.45 5.74
C ILE A 273 26.92 -13.70 4.84
N ASP A 274 27.45 -14.83 5.31
CA ASP A 274 27.47 -16.07 4.53
C ASP A 274 26.07 -16.67 4.37
N ARG A 275 25.19 -16.57 5.38
CA ARG A 275 23.78 -16.95 5.26
C ARG A 275 23.08 -16.13 4.17
N ILE A 276 23.25 -14.81 4.17
CA ILE A 276 22.66 -13.94 3.13
C ILE A 276 23.27 -14.30 1.77
N ARG A 277 24.59 -14.47 1.67
CA ARG A 277 25.25 -14.84 0.41
C ARG A 277 24.66 -16.12 -0.19
N ASN A 278 24.44 -17.15 0.63
CA ASN A 278 23.88 -18.41 0.18
C ASN A 278 22.41 -18.28 -0.26
N ALA A 279 21.62 -17.43 0.41
CA ALA A 279 20.23 -17.18 0.00
C ALA A 279 20.14 -16.38 -1.32
N TRP A 280 21.16 -15.55 -1.58
CA TRP A 280 21.22 -14.65 -2.73
C TRP A 280 22.09 -15.16 -3.90
N SER A 281 22.64 -16.38 -3.78
CA SER A 281 23.40 -17.03 -4.85
C SER A 281 22.54 -17.58 -5.99
#